data_AF-A0A433RHD7-F1
#
_entry.id   AF-A0A433RHD7-F1
#
_cell.length_a   1.000
_cell.length_b   1.000
_cell.length_c   1.000
_cell.angle_alpha   90.00
_cell.angle_beta   90.00
_cell.angle_gamma   90.00
#
_symmetry.space_group_name_H-M   'P 1'
#
loop_
_entity.id
_entity.type
_entity.pdbx_description
1 polymer ?
#
loop_
_entity_poly.entity_id
_entity_poly.type
_entity_poly.pdbx_seq_one_letter_code
_entity_poly.pdbx_strand_id
1 'polypeptide(L)'
;MNKVKAKRYRFSEAPIWELLRQYYEELGLQAWRNDQVPQYITSNPMIGTAYAEMIFGVLQDLAARKQLDEPVQIVELGAGAGRLAKHILHSLNELVQYAGIPLPPYRYLMTDLVADNVAGWRRHSALQEYVSEGVLDFARFDAVYDEELRPVVSGESIREGQFSQPLIVVANYFFDSLPQELIYVGDGDIYECDVEIEIEEGSSRKKAQDAIAAVELSYNHRRAPEYESPDYRYRDILTFYREEMEDSHILFPEASLRCLERLQALSQEGFILLTADKGDHLADNWRFLEPPKLVVHGSFSLTANYHAINHVFESRGGQALFTEHHYKNLNVGCLLAVQDPASFANTRLAYRRSVENFGPDDFFSLKLWADKQIEDMHLQQLLAFWRLGRYDAEWFAQSGRRISTLMPEATDEEKLDLQLGIRRMWSSYYVLEQKYDLALDIGMLLFEMDQFEESRRYLEDSVAAAAELPDPMVYYCLAICCLEQEDNDRATEYLKQALEQEPDHEEARELLNALAGEGD
;
A
#
# COMPACT_ATOMS: atom_id res chain seq x y z
N MET A 1 -10.30 7.85 44.67
CA MET A 1 -9.33 7.01 43.96
C MET A 1 -9.97 5.65 43.76
N ASN A 2 -10.67 5.46 42.64
CA ASN A 2 -11.10 4.12 42.25
C ASN A 2 -9.83 3.35 41.86
N LYS A 3 -9.58 2.22 42.53
CA LYS A 3 -8.42 1.39 42.23
C LYS A 3 -8.64 0.74 40.87
N VAL A 4 -7.84 1.11 39.88
CA VAL A 4 -7.71 0.37 38.63
C VAL A 4 -7.20 -1.03 38.99
N LYS A 5 -7.92 -2.08 38.61
CA LYS A 5 -7.52 -3.45 38.87
C LYS A 5 -6.71 -3.92 37.67
N ALA A 6 -5.38 -3.92 37.77
CA ALA A 6 -4.50 -4.54 36.79
C ALA A 6 -4.94 -5.99 36.58
N LYS A 7 -5.22 -6.35 35.33
CA LYS A 7 -5.54 -7.73 34.92
C LYS A 7 -4.40 -8.23 34.06
N ARG A 8 -4.01 -9.48 34.31
CA ARG A 8 -2.98 -10.19 33.56
C ARG A 8 -3.63 -10.96 32.40
N TYR A 9 -3.05 -10.84 31.21
CA TYR A 9 -3.48 -11.50 29.98
C TYR A 9 -2.28 -12.15 29.30
N ARG A 10 -2.49 -13.24 28.59
CA ARG A 10 -1.52 -13.72 27.59
C ARG A 10 -1.37 -12.63 26.52
N PHE A 11 -0.14 -12.38 26.04
CA PHE A 11 0.09 -11.25 25.12
C PHE A 11 -0.81 -11.28 23.87
N SER A 12 -0.99 -12.44 23.22
CA SER A 12 -1.86 -12.59 22.04
C SER A 12 -3.36 -12.45 22.34
N GLU A 13 -3.77 -12.54 23.61
CA GLU A 13 -5.17 -12.45 24.07
C GLU A 13 -5.45 -11.12 24.79
N ALA A 14 -4.45 -10.24 24.86
CA ALA A 14 -4.56 -8.97 25.54
C ALA A 14 -5.56 -8.03 24.82
N PRO A 15 -6.33 -7.21 25.57
CA PRO A 15 -7.31 -6.29 24.98
C PRO A 15 -6.74 -5.29 23.95
N ILE A 16 -5.42 -5.11 23.90
CA ILE A 16 -4.74 -4.25 22.91
C ILE A 16 -5.08 -4.63 21.46
N TRP A 17 -5.25 -5.92 21.17
CA TRP A 17 -5.54 -6.39 19.80
C TRP A 17 -6.96 -6.05 19.37
N GLU A 18 -7.91 -6.14 20.30
CA GLU A 18 -9.29 -5.74 20.05
C GLU A 18 -9.40 -4.20 19.95
N LEU A 19 -8.62 -3.45 20.72
CA LEU A 19 -8.52 -2.00 20.57
C LEU A 19 -7.95 -1.60 19.20
N LEU A 20 -6.95 -2.33 18.70
CA LEU A 20 -6.38 -2.11 17.36
C LEU A 20 -7.43 -2.38 16.26
N ARG A 21 -8.19 -3.47 16.40
CA ARG A 21 -9.33 -3.77 15.51
C ARG A 21 -10.36 -2.64 15.51
N GLN A 22 -10.78 -2.20 16.71
CA GLN A 22 -11.75 -1.11 16.86
C GLN A 22 -11.24 0.20 16.27
N TYR A 23 -9.95 0.51 16.39
CA TYR A 23 -9.35 1.69 15.77
C TYR A 23 -9.58 1.72 14.25
N TYR A 24 -9.30 0.62 13.56
CA TYR A 24 -9.51 0.54 12.11
C TYR A 24 -11.00 0.50 11.74
N GLU A 25 -11.85 -0.17 12.52
CA GLU A 25 -13.31 -0.19 12.29
C GLU A 25 -13.95 1.18 12.53
N GLU A 26 -13.49 1.96 13.50
CA GLU A 26 -14.00 3.31 13.81
C GLU A 26 -13.61 4.34 12.74
N LEU A 27 -12.42 4.23 12.16
CA LEU A 27 -11.88 5.22 11.21
C LEU A 27 -12.13 4.84 9.73
N GLY A 28 -12.14 3.55 9.39
CA GLY A 28 -12.20 3.09 8.00
C GLY A 28 -11.12 3.75 7.14
N LEU A 29 -11.50 4.23 5.95
CA LEU A 29 -10.58 4.91 5.02
C LEU A 29 -9.93 6.19 5.59
N GLN A 30 -10.49 6.77 6.66
CA GLN A 30 -9.90 7.93 7.32
C GLN A 30 -8.65 7.57 8.15
N ALA A 31 -8.38 6.29 8.43
CA ALA A 31 -7.18 5.85 9.16
C ALA A 31 -5.88 6.26 8.44
N TRP A 32 -5.94 6.46 7.12
CA TRP A 32 -4.80 6.83 6.28
C TRP A 32 -4.72 8.34 6.00
N ARG A 33 -5.61 9.14 6.58
CA ARG A 33 -5.60 10.60 6.40
C ARG A 33 -4.46 11.23 7.21
N ASN A 34 -3.79 12.22 6.62
CA ASN A 34 -2.70 12.97 7.24
C ASN A 34 -1.55 12.07 7.76
N ASP A 35 -1.30 10.95 7.09
CA ASP A 35 -0.26 9.96 7.46
C ASP A 35 -0.35 9.46 8.91
N GLN A 36 -1.56 9.39 9.49
CA GLN A 36 -1.75 8.77 10.80
C GLN A 36 -1.24 7.33 10.81
N VAL A 37 -1.61 6.55 9.79
CA VAL A 37 -0.99 5.27 9.49
C VAL A 37 -0.07 5.44 8.28
N PRO A 38 1.26 5.26 8.43
CA PRO A 38 2.19 5.36 7.31
C PRO A 38 1.83 4.38 6.20
N GLN A 39 1.69 4.89 4.97
CA GLN A 39 1.29 4.06 3.81
C GLN A 39 2.15 4.26 2.57
N TYR A 40 2.89 5.37 2.47
CA TYR A 40 3.58 5.72 1.21
C TYR A 40 4.56 4.62 0.77
N ILE A 41 5.43 4.18 1.68
CA ILE A 41 6.50 3.23 1.37
C ILE A 41 5.97 1.87 0.88
N THR A 42 4.77 1.48 1.29
CA THR A 42 4.10 0.22 0.91
C THR A 42 3.07 0.37 -0.20
N SER A 43 2.76 1.60 -0.63
CA SER A 43 1.68 1.89 -1.57
C SER A 43 2.08 2.92 -2.62
N ASN A 44 3.27 2.83 -3.23
CA ASN A 44 3.69 3.74 -4.31
C ASN A 44 3.94 2.98 -5.62
N PRO A 45 4.10 3.67 -6.77
CA PRO A 45 4.35 3.03 -8.05
C PRO A 45 5.58 2.10 -8.09
N MET A 46 6.62 2.36 -7.27
CA MET A 46 7.82 1.54 -7.24
C MET A 46 7.51 0.13 -6.71
N ILE A 47 6.91 0.02 -5.52
CA ILE A 47 6.52 -1.29 -4.97
C ILE A 47 5.41 -1.96 -5.77
N GLY A 48 4.41 -1.20 -6.25
CA GLY A 48 3.36 -1.75 -7.11
C GLY A 48 3.90 -2.36 -8.39
N THR A 49 4.88 -1.71 -9.03
CA THR A 49 5.55 -2.24 -10.23
C THR A 49 6.44 -3.44 -9.90
N ALA A 50 7.15 -3.44 -8.77
CA ALA A 50 7.94 -4.60 -8.34
C ALA A 50 7.05 -5.84 -8.15
N TYR A 51 5.86 -5.67 -7.59
CA TYR A 51 4.90 -6.76 -7.41
C TYR A 51 4.29 -7.20 -8.74
N ALA A 52 3.92 -6.25 -9.61
CA ALA A 52 3.46 -6.56 -10.96
C ALA A 52 4.49 -7.36 -11.78
N GLU A 53 5.78 -7.04 -11.70
CA GLU A 53 6.86 -7.79 -12.34
C GLU A 53 6.96 -9.23 -11.81
N MET A 54 6.83 -9.43 -10.50
CA MET A 54 6.85 -10.77 -9.90
C MET A 54 5.60 -11.58 -10.28
N ILE A 55 4.41 -10.98 -10.23
CA ILE A 55 3.16 -11.60 -10.66
C ILE A 55 3.24 -11.97 -12.14
N PHE A 56 3.72 -11.06 -12.99
CA PHE A 56 3.93 -11.31 -14.40
C PHE A 56 4.91 -12.48 -14.63
N GLY A 57 5.98 -12.56 -13.83
CA GLY A 57 6.88 -13.71 -13.80
C GLY A 57 6.16 -15.03 -13.49
N VAL A 58 5.22 -15.04 -12.54
CA VAL A 58 4.39 -16.22 -12.24
C VAL A 58 3.55 -16.60 -13.46
N LEU A 59 2.89 -15.64 -14.11
CA LEU A 59 2.09 -15.89 -15.32
C LEU A 59 2.95 -16.50 -16.44
N GLN A 60 4.18 -16.02 -16.63
CA GLN A 60 5.13 -16.56 -17.60
C GLN A 60 5.58 -17.98 -17.26
N ASP A 61 5.85 -18.25 -15.98
CA ASP A 61 6.27 -19.57 -15.50
C ASP A 61 5.15 -20.61 -15.66
N LEU A 62 3.89 -20.22 -15.45
CA LEU A 62 2.71 -21.07 -15.68
C LEU A 62 2.42 -21.28 -17.17
N ALA A 63 2.54 -20.23 -17.98
CA ALA A 63 2.40 -20.32 -19.43
C ALA A 63 3.44 -21.27 -20.05
N ALA A 64 4.68 -21.26 -19.56
CA ALA A 64 5.73 -22.19 -19.99
C ALA A 64 5.38 -23.66 -19.71
N ARG A 65 4.52 -23.90 -18.70
CA ARG A 65 3.97 -25.23 -18.34
C ARG A 65 2.64 -25.54 -19.03
N LYS A 66 2.17 -24.64 -19.91
CA LYS A 66 0.89 -24.73 -20.62
C LYS A 66 -0.33 -24.67 -19.71
N GLN A 67 -0.21 -24.05 -18.54
CA GLN A 67 -1.32 -23.73 -17.65
C GLN A 67 -1.86 -22.35 -18.05
N LEU A 68 -2.87 -22.32 -18.94
CA LEU A 68 -3.37 -21.09 -19.57
C LEU A 68 -4.86 -20.83 -19.33
N ASP A 69 -5.62 -21.83 -18.89
CA ASP A 69 -7.09 -21.75 -18.94
C ASP A 69 -7.71 -21.19 -17.64
N GLU A 70 -7.26 -21.69 -16.48
CA GLU A 70 -7.76 -21.23 -15.18
C GLU A 70 -7.16 -19.85 -14.81
N PRO A 71 -7.95 -18.89 -14.29
CA PRO A 71 -7.41 -17.64 -13.81
C PRO A 71 -6.58 -17.78 -12.53
N VAL A 72 -5.36 -17.23 -12.53
CA VAL A 72 -4.53 -17.08 -11.33
C VAL A 72 -5.23 -16.13 -10.36
N GLN A 73 -5.45 -16.56 -9.12
CA GLN A 73 -6.03 -15.71 -8.09
C GLN A 73 -4.95 -14.95 -7.33
N ILE A 74 -5.17 -13.65 -7.15
CA ILE A 74 -4.30 -12.75 -6.41
C ILE A 74 -5.13 -12.17 -5.26
N VAL A 75 -4.78 -12.48 -4.02
CA VAL A 75 -5.51 -12.03 -2.83
C VAL A 75 -4.64 -11.04 -2.06
N GLU A 76 -5.08 -9.79 -2.00
CA GLU A 76 -4.43 -8.76 -1.17
C GLU A 76 -5.08 -8.72 0.21
N LEU A 77 -4.26 -8.94 1.24
CA LEU A 77 -4.65 -8.93 2.64
C LEU A 77 -4.44 -7.54 3.22
N GLY A 78 -5.51 -6.96 3.80
CA GLY A 78 -5.45 -5.63 4.40
C GLY A 78 -5.12 -4.55 3.37
N ALA A 79 -5.86 -4.50 2.26
CA ALA A 79 -5.57 -3.57 1.15
C ALA A 79 -5.71 -2.07 1.52
N GLY A 80 -6.23 -1.77 2.71
CA GLY A 80 -6.24 -0.45 3.33
C GLY A 80 -6.93 0.63 2.48
N ALA A 81 -6.18 1.64 2.04
CA ALA A 81 -6.75 2.66 1.17
C ALA A 81 -7.10 2.14 -0.25
N GLY A 82 -6.53 1.01 -0.68
CA GLY A 82 -6.68 0.42 -2.02
C GLY A 82 -5.69 0.93 -3.07
N ARG A 83 -4.78 1.83 -2.68
CA ARG A 83 -3.82 2.48 -3.58
C ARG A 83 -2.80 1.50 -4.18
N LEU A 84 -2.31 0.55 -3.39
CA LEU A 84 -1.39 -0.49 -3.86
C LEU A 84 -2.01 -1.36 -4.96
N ALA A 85 -3.24 -1.86 -4.73
CA ALA A 85 -4.00 -2.62 -5.72
C ALA A 85 -4.07 -1.91 -7.07
N LYS A 86 -4.36 -0.59 -7.08
CA LYS A 86 -4.39 0.19 -8.32
C LYS A 86 -3.04 0.21 -9.02
N HIS A 87 -1.94 0.42 -8.30
CA HIS A 87 -0.60 0.40 -8.90
C HIS A 87 -0.23 -0.98 -9.46
N ILE A 88 -0.55 -2.07 -8.76
CA ILE A 88 -0.30 -3.42 -9.24
C ILE A 88 -1.12 -3.72 -10.48
N LEU A 89 -2.43 -3.47 -10.45
CA LEU A 89 -3.33 -3.73 -11.58
C LEU A 89 -2.95 -2.92 -12.82
N HIS A 90 -2.60 -1.65 -12.63
CA HIS A 90 -2.14 -0.79 -13.73
C HIS A 90 -0.84 -1.30 -14.35
N SER A 91 0.21 -1.49 -13.54
CA SER A 91 1.52 -1.94 -14.03
C SER A 91 1.45 -3.36 -14.62
N LEU A 92 0.65 -4.26 -14.04
CA LEU A 92 0.49 -5.62 -14.55
C LEU A 92 -0.24 -5.63 -15.90
N ASN A 93 -1.30 -4.82 -16.05
CA ASN A 93 -1.97 -4.65 -17.35
C ASN A 93 -1.00 -4.14 -18.42
N GLU A 94 -0.17 -3.13 -18.10
CA GLU A 94 0.84 -2.62 -19.03
C GLU A 94 1.85 -3.70 -19.43
N LEU A 95 2.37 -4.48 -18.47
CA LEU A 95 3.31 -5.57 -18.74
C LEU A 95 2.70 -6.65 -19.63
N VAL A 96 1.47 -7.08 -19.34
CA VAL A 96 0.75 -8.10 -20.12
C VAL A 96 0.50 -7.61 -21.55
N GLN A 97 0.00 -6.39 -21.71
CA GLN A 97 -0.26 -5.79 -23.02
C GLN A 97 1.03 -5.59 -23.82
N TYR A 98 2.09 -5.10 -23.18
CA TYR A 98 3.39 -4.86 -23.82
C TYR A 98 4.04 -6.17 -24.29
N ALA A 99 3.97 -7.23 -23.47
CA ALA A 99 4.56 -8.51 -23.81
C ALA A 99 3.83 -9.20 -24.98
N GLY A 100 2.51 -9.09 -25.06
CA GLY A 100 1.71 -9.61 -26.18
C GLY A 100 1.84 -11.12 -26.40
N ILE A 101 2.11 -11.88 -25.34
CA ILE A 101 2.24 -13.35 -25.36
C ILE A 101 1.04 -14.03 -24.67
N PRO A 102 0.73 -15.29 -25.00
CA PRO A 102 -0.29 -16.05 -24.28
C PRO A 102 0.12 -16.26 -22.81
N LEU A 103 -0.78 -15.89 -21.89
CA LEU A 103 -0.63 -16.01 -20.44
C LEU A 103 -1.96 -16.51 -19.87
N PRO A 104 -1.96 -17.20 -18.70
CA PRO A 104 -3.21 -17.44 -18.00
C PRO A 104 -3.87 -16.10 -17.62
N PRO A 105 -5.21 -16.02 -17.61
CA PRO A 105 -5.90 -14.87 -17.05
C PRO A 105 -5.60 -14.75 -15.55
N TYR A 106 -5.94 -13.62 -14.95
CA TYR A 106 -5.84 -13.45 -13.49
C TYR A 106 -7.07 -12.73 -12.95
N ARG A 107 -7.31 -12.90 -11.65
CA ARG A 107 -8.29 -12.15 -10.87
C ARG A 107 -7.64 -11.66 -9.59
N TYR A 108 -7.91 -10.40 -9.28
CA TYR A 108 -7.45 -9.72 -8.10
C TYR A 108 -8.60 -9.59 -7.10
N LEU A 109 -8.37 -9.99 -5.86
CA LEU A 109 -9.31 -9.89 -4.76
C LEU A 109 -8.70 -9.01 -3.68
N MET A 110 -9.23 -7.80 -3.54
CA MET A 110 -8.85 -6.93 -2.42
C MET A 110 -9.64 -7.34 -1.18
N THR A 111 -8.94 -7.51 -0.06
CA THR A 111 -9.57 -7.88 1.21
C THR A 111 -9.21 -6.94 2.36
N ASP A 112 -10.17 -6.73 3.25
CA ASP A 112 -9.97 -6.01 4.52
C ASP A 112 -10.85 -6.63 5.61
N LEU A 113 -10.46 -6.41 6.86
CA LEU A 113 -11.33 -6.67 8.01
C LEU A 113 -12.49 -5.67 8.07
N VAL A 114 -12.23 -4.42 7.69
CA VAL A 114 -13.17 -3.30 7.81
C VAL A 114 -14.13 -3.27 6.63
N ALA A 115 -15.41 -3.51 6.88
CA ALA A 115 -16.44 -3.55 5.84
C ALA A 115 -16.62 -2.21 5.11
N ASP A 116 -16.36 -1.09 5.79
CA ASP A 116 -16.47 0.25 5.20
C ASP A 116 -15.39 0.50 4.14
N ASN A 117 -14.18 -0.06 4.30
CA ASN A 117 -13.12 -0.02 3.27
C ASN A 117 -13.60 -0.74 2.00
N VAL A 118 -14.12 -1.96 2.17
CA VAL A 118 -14.69 -2.76 1.06
C VAL A 118 -15.81 -2.01 0.34
N ALA A 119 -16.70 -1.35 1.08
CA ALA A 119 -17.77 -0.54 0.51
C ALA A 119 -17.23 0.70 -0.22
N GLY A 120 -16.16 1.31 0.30
CA GLY A 120 -15.48 2.46 -0.29
C GLY A 120 -14.83 2.12 -1.63
N TRP A 121 -14.00 1.07 -1.69
CA TRP A 121 -13.34 0.63 -2.93
C TRP A 121 -14.32 0.30 -4.04
N ARG A 122 -15.44 -0.36 -3.70
CA ARG A 122 -16.49 -0.70 -4.65
C ARG A 122 -17.09 0.53 -5.35
N ARG A 123 -17.04 1.71 -4.73
CA ARG A 123 -17.50 2.98 -5.32
C ARG A 123 -16.38 3.81 -5.94
N HIS A 124 -15.12 3.42 -5.75
CA HIS A 124 -13.98 4.21 -6.17
C HIS A 124 -13.82 4.19 -7.69
N SER A 125 -13.78 5.37 -8.33
CA SER A 125 -13.75 5.53 -9.78
C SER A 125 -12.56 4.83 -10.44
N ALA A 126 -11.36 4.97 -9.85
CA ALA A 126 -10.13 4.38 -10.38
C ALA A 126 -10.11 2.84 -10.44
N LEU A 127 -11.08 2.17 -9.78
CA LEU A 127 -11.21 0.72 -9.73
C LEU A 127 -12.35 0.18 -10.61
N GLN A 128 -13.27 1.03 -11.08
CA GLN A 128 -14.50 0.58 -11.77
C GLN A 128 -14.21 -0.13 -13.10
N GLU A 129 -13.15 0.29 -13.80
CA GLU A 129 -12.72 -0.36 -15.05
C GLU A 129 -12.40 -1.84 -14.80
N TYR A 130 -11.53 -2.15 -13.83
CA TYR A 130 -11.14 -3.52 -13.51
C TYR A 130 -12.30 -4.38 -12.99
N VAL A 131 -13.25 -3.77 -12.27
CA VAL A 131 -14.48 -4.46 -11.84
C VAL A 131 -15.34 -4.82 -13.05
N SER A 132 -15.49 -3.90 -14.00
CA SER A 132 -16.32 -4.14 -15.19
C SER A 132 -15.69 -5.13 -16.18
N GLU A 133 -14.36 -5.21 -16.21
CA GLU A 133 -13.60 -6.25 -16.92
C GLU A 133 -13.64 -7.63 -16.24
N GLY A 134 -14.13 -7.71 -14.99
CA GLY A 134 -14.15 -8.95 -14.21
C GLY A 134 -12.78 -9.40 -13.69
N VAL A 135 -11.81 -8.46 -13.68
CA VAL A 135 -10.44 -8.67 -13.16
C VAL A 135 -10.36 -8.39 -11.66
N LEU A 136 -11.19 -7.49 -11.13
CA LEU A 136 -11.17 -7.09 -9.72
C LEU A 136 -12.46 -7.44 -8.98
N ASP A 137 -12.33 -8.02 -7.79
CA ASP A 137 -13.41 -8.25 -6.83
C ASP A 137 -12.95 -7.82 -5.42
N PHE A 138 -13.87 -7.81 -4.46
CA PHE A 138 -13.63 -7.38 -3.08
C PHE A 138 -14.21 -8.40 -2.09
N ALA A 139 -13.59 -8.57 -0.93
CA ALA A 139 -14.18 -9.35 0.16
C ALA A 139 -13.83 -8.74 1.52
N ARG A 140 -14.73 -8.90 2.49
CA ARG A 140 -14.33 -8.80 3.89
C ARG A 140 -13.60 -10.09 4.27
N PHE A 141 -12.47 -9.99 4.94
CA PHE A 141 -11.71 -11.14 5.41
C PHE A 141 -11.09 -10.87 6.78
N ASP A 142 -11.44 -11.70 7.76
CA ASP A 142 -10.81 -11.73 9.08
C ASP A 142 -9.72 -12.79 9.11
N ALA A 143 -8.47 -12.36 9.01
CA ALA A 143 -7.31 -13.23 8.97
C ALA A 143 -7.08 -14.08 10.22
N VAL A 144 -7.77 -13.81 11.33
CA VAL A 144 -7.69 -14.64 12.53
C VAL A 144 -8.72 -15.78 12.48
N TYR A 145 -9.92 -15.52 11.96
CA TYR A 145 -11.07 -16.43 12.14
C TYR A 145 -11.67 -16.99 10.85
N ASP A 146 -11.58 -16.27 9.73
CA ASP A 146 -12.24 -16.70 8.49
C ASP A 146 -11.46 -17.84 7.81
N GLU A 147 -12.22 -18.82 7.31
CA GLU A 147 -11.72 -20.02 6.61
C GLU A 147 -12.04 -20.02 5.11
N GLU A 148 -12.94 -19.15 4.66
CA GLU A 148 -13.34 -19.00 3.26
C GLU A 148 -13.36 -17.52 2.87
N LEU A 149 -13.09 -17.22 1.59
CA LEU A 149 -13.24 -15.87 1.06
C LEU A 149 -14.63 -15.74 0.42
N ARG A 150 -15.30 -14.60 0.64
CA ARG A 150 -16.64 -14.33 0.10
C ARG A 150 -16.60 -13.07 -0.77
N PRO A 151 -16.19 -13.19 -2.04
CA PRO A 151 -16.23 -12.09 -3.00
C PRO A 151 -17.64 -11.49 -3.12
N VAL A 152 -17.72 -10.16 -3.19
CA VAL A 152 -18.98 -9.42 -3.16
C VAL A 152 -19.54 -9.08 -4.53
N VAL A 153 -18.70 -9.06 -5.58
CA VAL A 153 -19.12 -8.78 -6.95
C VAL A 153 -19.54 -10.07 -7.65
N SER A 154 -18.67 -11.09 -7.66
CA SER A 154 -18.97 -12.40 -8.25
C SER A 154 -19.93 -13.24 -7.41
N GLY A 155 -19.89 -13.09 -6.08
CA GLY A 155 -20.79 -13.78 -5.14
C GLY A 155 -20.49 -15.26 -4.90
N GLU A 156 -19.44 -15.81 -5.53
CA GLU A 156 -19.05 -17.22 -5.37
C GLU A 156 -18.05 -17.37 -4.23
N SER A 157 -18.41 -18.12 -3.18
CA SER A 157 -17.50 -18.39 -2.06
C SER A 157 -16.30 -19.22 -2.51
N ILE A 158 -15.12 -18.80 -2.07
CA ILE A 158 -13.85 -19.47 -2.34
C ILE A 158 -13.49 -20.36 -1.16
N ARG A 159 -13.27 -21.66 -1.40
CA ARG A 159 -13.04 -22.69 -0.38
C ARG A 159 -11.78 -23.52 -0.65
N GLU A 160 -11.44 -24.38 0.31
CA GLU A 160 -10.32 -25.31 0.23
C GLU A 160 -10.32 -26.11 -1.09
N GLY A 161 -9.14 -26.19 -1.72
CA GLY A 161 -8.87 -26.97 -2.93
C GLY A 161 -9.54 -26.46 -4.20
N GLN A 162 -10.09 -25.24 -4.19
CA GLN A 162 -10.85 -24.69 -5.30
C GLN A 162 -9.98 -24.34 -6.51
N PHE A 163 -8.73 -23.95 -6.30
CA PHE A 163 -7.84 -23.55 -7.39
C PHE A 163 -6.88 -24.66 -7.80
N SER A 164 -6.68 -24.84 -9.11
CA SER A 164 -5.66 -25.74 -9.68
C SER A 164 -4.37 -25.02 -10.10
N GLN A 165 -4.28 -23.72 -9.85
CA GLN A 165 -3.10 -22.88 -10.01
C GLN A 165 -2.70 -22.27 -8.65
N PRO A 166 -1.41 -21.91 -8.47
CA PRO A 166 -0.95 -21.34 -7.21
C PRO A 166 -1.70 -20.04 -6.87
N LEU A 167 -2.05 -19.88 -5.60
CA LEU A 167 -2.61 -18.65 -5.08
C LEU A 167 -1.49 -17.62 -4.93
N ILE A 168 -1.66 -16.40 -5.45
CA ILE A 168 -0.76 -15.29 -5.11
C ILE A 168 -1.39 -14.54 -3.94
N VAL A 169 -0.62 -14.30 -2.89
CA VAL A 169 -1.02 -13.53 -1.71
C VAL A 169 -0.17 -12.27 -1.65
N VAL A 170 -0.79 -11.11 -1.48
CA VAL A 170 -0.11 -9.83 -1.24
C VAL A 170 -0.41 -9.39 0.19
N ALA A 171 0.62 -9.05 0.97
CA ALA A 171 0.46 -8.65 2.38
C ALA A 171 1.47 -7.55 2.77
N ASN A 172 1.03 -6.30 2.80
CA ASN A 172 1.88 -5.16 3.17
C ASN A 172 1.41 -4.53 4.47
N TYR A 173 2.33 -4.26 5.41
CA TYR A 173 1.98 -3.78 6.77
C TYR A 173 0.80 -4.54 7.36
N PHE A 174 0.90 -5.86 7.26
CA PHE A 174 -0.19 -6.77 7.58
C PHE A 174 0.18 -7.64 8.77
N PHE A 175 1.36 -8.26 8.72
CA PHE A 175 1.81 -9.16 9.77
C PHE A 175 2.27 -8.42 11.03
N ASP A 176 2.66 -7.14 10.91
CA ASP A 176 2.97 -6.27 12.05
C ASP A 176 1.75 -5.89 12.91
N SER A 177 0.55 -6.13 12.38
CA SER A 177 -0.73 -5.69 12.93
C SER A 177 -1.65 -6.86 13.33
N LEU A 178 -1.21 -8.12 13.11
CA LEU A 178 -1.92 -9.30 13.60
C LEU A 178 -1.51 -9.67 15.04
N PRO A 179 -2.39 -10.34 15.81
CA PRO A 179 -2.02 -10.88 17.11
C PRO A 179 -0.80 -11.80 17.02
N GLN A 180 0.15 -11.59 17.93
CA GLN A 180 1.36 -12.40 18.05
C GLN A 180 1.50 -12.90 19.48
N GLU A 181 2.05 -14.09 19.66
CA GLU A 181 2.57 -14.53 20.95
C GLU A 181 3.86 -13.74 21.25
N LEU A 182 4.12 -13.52 22.54
CA LEU A 182 5.41 -13.02 22.99
C LEU A 182 6.05 -14.12 23.82
N ILE A 183 7.08 -14.74 23.28
CA ILE A 183 7.84 -15.78 23.97
C ILE A 183 9.16 -15.23 24.47
N TYR A 184 9.63 -15.73 25.60
CA TYR A 184 10.98 -15.51 26.10
C TYR A 184 11.69 -16.85 26.19
N VAL A 185 12.92 -16.91 25.68
CA VAL A 185 13.78 -18.08 25.79
C VAL A 185 14.82 -17.81 26.87
N GLY A 186 14.90 -18.68 27.87
CA GLY A 186 15.87 -18.56 28.95
C GLY A 186 16.07 -19.88 29.69
N ASP A 187 17.26 -20.12 30.19
CA ASP A 187 17.70 -21.39 30.80
C ASP A 187 17.44 -22.62 29.89
N GLY A 188 17.49 -22.44 28.56
CA GLY A 188 17.18 -23.51 27.60
C GLY A 188 15.71 -23.93 27.53
N ASP A 189 14.81 -23.09 28.05
CA ASP A 189 13.39 -23.34 28.20
C ASP A 189 12.55 -22.22 27.56
N ILE A 190 11.30 -22.54 27.15
CA ILE A 190 10.39 -21.53 26.56
C ILE A 190 9.40 -21.02 27.60
N TYR A 191 9.28 -19.70 27.69
CA TYR A 191 8.32 -18.98 28.50
C TYR A 191 7.40 -18.16 27.61
N GLU A 192 6.16 -17.97 28.04
CA GLU A 192 5.30 -16.89 27.54
C GLU A 192 5.46 -15.65 28.39
N CYS A 193 5.36 -14.50 27.74
CA CYS A 193 5.24 -13.21 28.38
C CYS A 193 3.75 -12.86 28.49
N ASP A 194 3.22 -12.90 29.71
CA ASP A 194 1.93 -12.30 30.01
C ASP A 194 2.09 -10.80 30.22
N VAL A 195 1.07 -10.03 29.85
CA VAL A 195 1.02 -8.58 30.10
C VAL A 195 -0.03 -8.22 31.14
N GLU A 196 0.32 -7.33 32.06
CA GLU A 196 -0.67 -6.67 32.90
C GLU A 196 -1.07 -5.33 32.27
N ILE A 197 -2.38 -5.14 32.10
CA ILE A 197 -2.94 -3.92 31.54
C ILE A 197 -3.84 -3.28 32.57
N GLU A 198 -3.61 -1.99 32.80
CA GLU A 198 -4.47 -1.13 33.61
C GLU A 198 -5.60 -0.56 32.74
N ILE A 199 -6.82 -1.05 32.93
CA ILE A 199 -8.00 -0.54 32.22
C ILE A 199 -8.80 0.32 33.18
N GLU A 200 -8.92 1.62 32.90
CA GLU A 200 -9.80 2.51 33.67
C GLU A 200 -11.26 2.03 33.61
N GLU A 201 -11.89 1.80 34.77
CA GLU A 201 -13.33 1.48 34.85
C GLU A 201 -14.15 2.65 34.27
N GLY A 202 -14.85 2.42 33.16
CA GLY A 202 -15.64 3.43 32.42
C GLY A 202 -15.05 3.86 31.08
N SER A 203 -13.94 3.25 30.64
CA SER A 203 -13.28 3.54 29.36
C SER A 203 -14.10 3.20 28.09
N SER A 204 -15.24 2.51 28.20
CA SER A 204 -16.10 2.13 27.07
C SER A 204 -16.73 3.31 26.29
N ARG A 205 -16.41 4.56 26.66
CA ARG A 205 -16.78 5.79 25.93
C ARG A 205 -15.60 6.53 25.30
N LYS A 206 -14.35 6.09 25.51
CA LYS A 206 -13.18 6.68 24.86
C LYS A 206 -13.05 6.10 23.45
N LYS A 207 -12.61 6.92 22.48
CA LYS A 207 -12.25 6.44 21.14
C LYS A 207 -11.10 5.44 21.25
N ALA A 208 -11.04 4.46 20.35
CA ALA A 208 -10.00 3.42 20.38
C ALA A 208 -8.58 4.02 20.39
N GLN A 209 -8.36 5.09 19.63
CA GLN A 209 -7.11 5.85 19.57
C GLN A 209 -6.63 6.33 20.95
N ASP A 210 -7.53 6.93 21.74
CA ASP A 210 -7.20 7.46 23.07
C ASP A 210 -6.91 6.32 24.06
N ALA A 211 -7.58 5.18 23.89
CA ALA A 211 -7.35 4.00 24.71
C ALA A 211 -5.97 3.37 24.41
N ILE A 212 -5.58 3.25 23.13
CA ILE A 212 -4.27 2.74 22.72
C ILE A 212 -3.14 3.60 23.29
N ALA A 213 -3.26 4.93 23.22
CA ALA A 213 -2.24 5.85 23.71
C ALA A 213 -2.01 5.77 25.23
N ALA A 214 -2.96 5.24 25.99
CA ALA A 214 -2.88 5.10 27.44
C ALA A 214 -2.40 3.71 27.90
N VAL A 215 -2.10 2.78 26.98
CA VAL A 215 -1.66 1.43 27.34
C VAL A 215 -0.21 1.46 27.83
N GLU A 216 -0.01 1.06 29.08
CA GLU A 216 1.29 0.68 29.61
C GLU A 216 1.35 -0.84 29.77
N LEU A 217 2.44 -1.46 29.30
CA LEU A 217 2.65 -2.91 29.39
C LEU A 217 3.70 -3.22 30.44
N SER A 218 3.35 -4.10 31.38
CA SER A 218 4.32 -4.77 32.25
C SER A 218 4.34 -6.27 31.93
N TYR A 219 5.53 -6.84 31.81
CA TYR A 219 5.72 -8.22 31.33
C TYR A 219 6.03 -9.16 32.48
N ASN A 220 5.41 -10.34 32.46
CA ASN A 220 5.67 -11.41 33.41
C ASN A 220 5.87 -12.72 32.67
N HIS A 221 6.98 -13.40 32.94
CA HIS A 221 7.26 -14.70 32.35
C HIS A 221 6.47 -15.82 33.02
N ARG A 222 5.93 -16.72 32.20
CA ARG A 222 5.23 -17.94 32.61
C ARG A 222 5.80 -19.09 31.81
N ARG A 223 6.25 -20.15 32.48
CA ARG A 223 6.77 -21.33 31.78
C ARG A 223 5.69 -21.93 30.86
N ALA A 224 6.07 -22.26 29.63
CA ALA A 224 5.15 -22.69 28.57
C ALA A 224 5.60 -24.01 27.92
N PRO A 225 5.54 -25.14 28.66
CA PRO A 225 5.99 -26.45 28.16
C PRO A 225 5.18 -26.96 26.96
N GLU A 226 3.99 -26.41 26.70
CA GLU A 226 3.16 -26.70 25.53
C GLU A 226 3.89 -26.48 24.20
N TYR A 227 4.80 -25.48 24.14
CA TYR A 227 5.63 -25.18 22.96
C TYR A 227 6.73 -26.20 22.71
N GLU A 228 7.10 -26.96 23.72
CA GLU A 228 8.12 -28.01 23.65
C GLU A 228 7.50 -29.38 23.34
N SER A 229 6.16 -29.46 23.27
CA SER A 229 5.43 -30.69 22.97
C SER A 229 5.80 -31.25 21.59
N PRO A 230 6.04 -32.56 21.45
CA PRO A 230 6.28 -33.21 20.16
C PRO A 230 5.18 -32.97 19.12
N ASP A 231 3.95 -32.76 19.57
CA ASP A 231 2.76 -32.58 18.73
C ASP A 231 2.46 -31.10 18.42
N TYR A 232 3.30 -30.17 18.90
CA TYR A 232 3.10 -28.75 18.63
C TYR A 232 3.34 -28.44 17.14
N ARG A 233 2.40 -27.73 16.51
CA ARG A 233 2.34 -27.54 15.05
C ARG A 233 3.59 -26.88 14.45
N TYR A 234 4.22 -25.97 15.21
CA TYR A 234 5.40 -25.23 14.79
C TYR A 234 6.62 -25.55 15.65
N ARG A 235 6.71 -26.80 16.14
CA ARG A 235 7.75 -27.23 17.07
C ARG A 235 9.16 -26.99 16.53
N ASP A 236 9.38 -27.16 15.23
CA ASP A 236 10.72 -27.08 14.63
C ASP A 236 11.35 -25.70 14.84
N ILE A 237 10.62 -24.62 14.53
CA ILE A 237 11.10 -23.25 14.73
C ILE A 237 11.23 -22.90 16.22
N LEU A 238 10.32 -23.38 17.07
CA LEU A 238 10.43 -23.16 18.52
C LEU A 238 11.61 -23.91 19.13
N THR A 239 11.95 -25.09 18.60
CA THR A 239 13.15 -25.83 18.98
C THR A 239 14.41 -25.06 18.58
N PHE A 240 14.45 -24.53 17.35
CA PHE A 240 15.53 -23.65 16.91
C PHE A 240 15.69 -22.44 17.84
N TYR A 241 14.59 -21.75 18.17
CA TYR A 241 14.66 -20.60 19.09
C TYR A 241 15.14 -20.98 20.48
N ARG A 242 14.67 -22.10 21.03
CA ARG A 242 15.14 -22.60 22.33
C ARG A 242 16.65 -22.89 22.34
N GLU A 243 17.19 -23.36 21.22
CA GLU A 243 18.61 -23.76 21.12
C GLU A 243 19.52 -22.57 20.80
N GLU A 244 19.03 -21.60 20.04
CA GLU A 244 19.87 -20.53 19.45
C GLU A 244 19.58 -19.13 19.99
N MET A 245 18.42 -18.89 20.62
CA MET A 245 17.94 -17.56 21.00
C MET A 245 17.86 -17.34 22.51
N GLU A 246 18.83 -17.86 23.26
CA GLU A 246 18.92 -17.62 24.70
C GLU A 246 18.85 -16.11 25.03
N ASP A 247 18.19 -15.77 26.13
CA ASP A 247 17.97 -14.40 26.61
C ASP A 247 17.27 -13.47 25.60
N SER A 248 16.36 -14.02 24.79
CA SER A 248 15.68 -13.28 23.73
C SER A 248 14.16 -13.28 23.88
N HIS A 249 13.54 -12.11 23.67
CA HIS A 249 12.10 -11.98 23.50
C HIS A 249 11.76 -12.05 22.01
N ILE A 250 10.87 -12.97 21.65
CA ILE A 250 10.50 -13.23 20.26
C ILE A 250 8.99 -13.03 20.12
N LEU A 251 8.62 -12.20 19.15
CA LEU A 251 7.25 -12.10 18.69
C LEU A 251 6.98 -13.29 17.77
N PHE A 252 6.28 -14.30 18.27
CA PHE A 252 6.01 -15.51 17.52
C PHE A 252 4.68 -15.37 16.74
N PRO A 253 4.67 -15.54 15.41
CA PRO A 253 3.56 -15.11 14.58
C PRO A 253 2.54 -16.24 14.31
N GLU A 254 1.98 -16.85 15.36
CA GLU A 254 1.09 -18.02 15.17
C GLU A 254 -0.15 -17.68 14.33
N ALA A 255 -0.78 -16.53 14.58
CA ALA A 255 -1.96 -16.11 13.82
C ALA A 255 -1.63 -15.94 12.32
N SER A 256 -0.48 -15.34 11.99
CA SER A 256 0.01 -15.18 10.62
C SER A 256 0.26 -16.51 9.94
N LEU A 257 0.94 -17.44 10.61
CA LEU A 257 1.21 -18.79 10.10
C LEU A 257 -0.09 -19.55 9.82
N ARG A 258 -1.04 -19.49 10.75
CA ARG A 258 -2.36 -20.11 10.57
C ARG A 258 -3.13 -19.48 9.42
N CYS A 259 -3.08 -18.16 9.26
CA CYS A 259 -3.72 -17.47 8.14
C CYS A 259 -3.15 -17.97 6.79
N LEU A 260 -1.82 -17.97 6.66
CA LEU A 260 -1.14 -18.43 5.45
C LEU A 260 -1.43 -19.90 5.13
N GLU A 261 -1.50 -20.78 6.14
CA GLU A 261 -1.89 -22.18 5.94
C GLU A 261 -3.34 -22.33 5.43
N ARG A 262 -4.28 -21.52 5.94
CA ARG A 262 -5.67 -21.53 5.42
C ARG A 262 -5.75 -21.02 3.99
N LEU A 263 -5.00 -19.98 3.65
CA LEU A 263 -4.92 -19.45 2.28
C LEU A 263 -4.24 -20.45 1.34
N GLN A 264 -3.16 -21.09 1.78
CA GLN A 264 -2.50 -22.18 1.03
C GLN A 264 -3.50 -23.28 0.66
N ALA A 265 -4.38 -23.65 1.60
CA ALA A 265 -5.35 -24.71 1.41
C ALA A 265 -6.39 -24.39 0.31
N LEU A 266 -6.58 -23.13 -0.09
CA LEU A 266 -7.48 -22.77 -1.20
C LEU A 266 -6.98 -23.27 -2.57
N SER A 267 -5.68 -23.57 -2.69
CA SER A 267 -5.03 -24.02 -3.92
C SER A 267 -4.42 -25.41 -3.77
N GLN A 268 -4.53 -26.20 -4.83
CA GLN A 268 -3.89 -27.51 -4.93
C GLN A 268 -2.37 -27.42 -5.20
N GLU A 269 -1.90 -26.28 -5.68
CA GLU A 269 -0.50 -26.03 -6.07
C GLU A 269 0.29 -25.23 -5.02
N GLY A 270 -0.36 -24.84 -3.93
CA GLY A 270 0.21 -23.99 -2.88
C GLY A 270 0.04 -22.49 -3.16
N PHE A 271 0.94 -21.67 -2.60
CA PHE A 271 0.85 -20.21 -2.71
C PHE A 271 2.20 -19.54 -2.92
N ILE A 272 2.14 -18.32 -3.43
CA ILE A 272 3.26 -17.39 -3.55
C ILE A 272 2.88 -16.14 -2.76
N LEU A 273 3.66 -15.78 -1.75
CA LEU A 273 3.45 -14.59 -0.94
C LEU A 273 4.40 -13.48 -1.38
N LEU A 274 3.85 -12.33 -1.74
CA LEU A 274 4.53 -11.06 -1.92
C LEU A 274 4.22 -10.21 -0.68
N THR A 275 5.26 -9.75 0.02
CA THR A 275 5.07 -9.15 1.33
C THR A 275 6.04 -8.02 1.57
N ALA A 276 5.61 -7.00 2.31
CA ALA A 276 6.47 -5.91 2.72
C ALA A 276 6.05 -5.39 4.09
N ASP A 277 6.93 -5.51 5.07
CA ASP A 277 6.58 -5.16 6.45
C ASP A 277 7.76 -4.60 7.22
N LYS A 278 7.48 -3.94 8.35
CA LYS A 278 8.51 -3.66 9.35
C LYS A 278 8.78 -4.96 10.10
N GLY A 279 9.58 -5.82 9.48
CA GLY A 279 9.79 -7.17 9.98
C GLY A 279 11.16 -7.72 9.69
N ASP A 280 11.64 -8.59 10.56
CA ASP A 280 12.98 -9.14 10.53
C ASP A 280 12.99 -10.58 9.98
N HIS A 281 13.74 -10.79 8.90
CA HIS A 281 13.88 -12.10 8.25
C HIS A 281 15.14 -12.88 8.70
N LEU A 282 16.13 -12.19 9.27
CA LEU A 282 17.37 -12.78 9.75
C LEU A 282 17.23 -13.20 11.21
N ALA A 283 17.73 -14.40 11.53
CA ALA A 283 17.71 -14.95 12.88
C ALA A 283 18.41 -14.02 13.89
N ASP A 284 19.56 -13.44 13.50
CA ASP A 284 20.37 -12.61 14.39
C ASP A 284 19.68 -11.32 14.84
N ASN A 285 18.70 -10.83 14.09
CA ASN A 285 17.92 -9.65 14.49
C ASN A 285 16.99 -9.93 15.68
N TRP A 286 16.74 -11.20 15.99
CA TRP A 286 15.92 -11.64 17.12
C TRP A 286 16.74 -11.96 18.37
N ARG A 287 18.08 -12.03 18.27
CA ARG A 287 18.97 -12.35 19.40
C ARG A 287 19.03 -11.22 20.41
N PHE A 288 18.91 -11.56 21.69
CA PHE A 288 19.02 -10.66 22.84
C PHE A 288 18.04 -9.49 22.82
N LEU A 289 16.89 -9.67 22.15
CA LEU A 289 15.85 -8.66 22.13
C LEU A 289 15.18 -8.53 23.50
N GLU A 290 15.02 -7.28 23.91
CA GLU A 290 14.16 -6.87 25.02
C GLU A 290 12.68 -7.02 24.62
N PRO A 291 11.75 -7.11 25.59
CA PRO A 291 10.32 -7.17 25.26
C PRO A 291 9.89 -5.91 24.49
N PRO A 292 8.90 -6.05 23.60
CA PRO A 292 8.48 -4.98 22.71
C PRO A 292 7.97 -3.76 23.49
N LYS A 293 8.13 -2.59 22.92
CA LYS A 293 7.44 -1.37 23.35
C LYS A 293 6.43 -1.01 22.29
N LEU A 294 5.20 -0.70 22.71
CA LEU A 294 4.19 -0.20 21.78
C LEU A 294 4.60 1.20 21.32
N VAL A 295 4.84 1.35 20.02
CA VAL A 295 5.04 2.66 19.39
C VAL A 295 3.68 3.13 18.90
N VAL A 296 3.16 4.21 19.47
CA VAL A 296 1.79 4.69 19.19
C VAL A 296 1.81 5.85 18.21
N HIS A 297 1.11 5.69 17.08
CA HIS A 297 0.89 6.69 16.04
C HIS A 297 -0.61 6.80 15.71
N GLY A 298 -1.46 6.82 16.73
CA GLY A 298 -2.91 6.66 16.59
C GLY A 298 -3.33 5.19 16.67
N SER A 299 -2.68 4.32 15.89
CA SER A 299 -2.62 2.87 16.11
C SER A 299 -1.28 2.45 16.75
N PHE A 300 -0.99 1.15 16.81
CA PHE A 300 0.35 0.62 17.07
C PHE A 300 0.68 -0.49 16.07
N SER A 301 1.96 -0.74 15.87
CA SER A 301 2.46 -1.92 15.16
C SER A 301 3.63 -2.55 15.90
N LEU A 302 3.88 -3.83 15.63
CA LEU A 302 5.00 -4.60 16.18
C LEU A 302 5.98 -4.99 15.08
N THR A 303 7.07 -5.68 15.43
CA THR A 303 7.95 -6.24 14.39
C THR A 303 7.33 -7.52 13.83
N ALA A 304 7.16 -7.61 12.52
CA ALA A 304 6.73 -8.85 11.88
C ALA A 304 7.87 -9.89 11.85
N ASN A 305 7.58 -11.13 12.23
CA ASN A 305 8.58 -12.19 12.31
C ASN A 305 8.66 -13.02 11.02
N TYR A 306 9.30 -12.44 10.00
CA TYR A 306 9.58 -13.13 8.74
C TYR A 306 10.50 -14.32 8.92
N HIS A 307 11.42 -14.30 9.89
CA HIS A 307 12.27 -15.45 10.16
C HIS A 307 11.44 -16.71 10.49
N ALA A 308 10.46 -16.60 11.39
CA ALA A 308 9.58 -17.71 11.72
C ALA A 308 8.72 -18.16 10.54
N ILE A 309 8.15 -17.20 9.78
CA ILE A 309 7.35 -17.49 8.57
C ILE A 309 8.20 -18.27 7.56
N ASN A 310 9.38 -17.76 7.22
CA ASN A 310 10.29 -18.38 6.27
C ASN A 310 10.68 -19.79 6.72
N HIS A 311 11.14 -19.94 7.97
CA HIS A 311 11.58 -21.22 8.50
C HIS A 311 10.49 -22.30 8.41
N VAL A 312 9.23 -21.95 8.73
CA VAL A 312 8.11 -22.89 8.69
C VAL A 312 7.80 -23.36 7.26
N PHE A 313 7.88 -22.47 6.27
CA PHE A 313 7.56 -22.85 4.89
C PHE A 313 8.77 -23.47 4.16
N GLU A 314 10.00 -23.06 4.47
CA GLU A 314 11.21 -23.67 3.93
C GLU A 314 11.42 -25.10 4.44
N SER A 315 11.09 -25.39 5.70
CA SER A 315 11.10 -26.76 6.23
C SER A 315 10.09 -27.69 5.52
N ARG A 316 9.12 -27.10 4.82
CA ARG A 316 8.11 -27.78 4.00
C ARG A 316 8.43 -27.76 2.51
N GLY A 317 9.65 -27.36 2.13
CA GLY A 317 10.13 -27.35 0.74
C GLY A 317 9.84 -26.06 -0.03
N GLY A 318 9.35 -25.02 0.62
CA GLY A 318 9.25 -23.68 0.05
C GLY A 318 10.60 -22.99 -0.10
N GLN A 319 10.61 -21.83 -0.74
CA GLN A 319 11.80 -20.99 -0.89
C GLN A 319 11.46 -19.53 -0.56
N ALA A 320 12.12 -18.96 0.45
CA ALA A 320 12.01 -17.54 0.74
C ALA A 320 13.07 -16.74 -0.04
N LEU A 321 12.67 -15.58 -0.55
CA LEU A 321 13.52 -14.59 -1.19
C LEU A 321 13.42 -13.31 -0.37
N PHE A 322 14.54 -12.95 0.24
CA PHE A 322 14.77 -11.71 0.97
C PHE A 322 16.13 -11.16 0.55
N THR A 323 16.35 -9.85 0.70
CA THR A 323 17.60 -9.21 0.24
C THR A 323 18.82 -9.77 0.96
N GLU A 324 19.92 -10.03 0.24
CA GLU A 324 21.19 -10.44 0.87
C GLU A 324 21.84 -9.28 1.63
N HIS A 325 21.57 -8.04 1.21
CA HIS A 325 21.95 -6.85 1.94
C HIS A 325 20.93 -6.49 3.02
N HIS A 326 21.38 -5.76 4.03
CA HIS A 326 20.50 -5.25 5.08
C HIS A 326 19.49 -4.24 4.49
N TYR A 327 18.23 -4.36 4.89
CA TYR A 327 17.21 -3.34 4.69
C TYR A 327 17.28 -2.29 5.80
N LYS A 328 16.65 -1.13 5.57
CA LYS A 328 16.63 -0.02 6.53
C LYS A 328 15.24 0.36 7.01
N ASN A 329 14.26 0.46 6.11
CA ASN A 329 12.93 0.99 6.44
C ASN A 329 11.84 -0.05 6.20
N LEU A 330 11.96 -0.83 5.13
CA LEU A 330 10.97 -1.84 4.73
C LEU A 330 11.65 -3.12 4.30
N ASN A 331 11.22 -4.24 4.88
CA ASN A 331 11.70 -5.54 4.46
C ASN A 331 10.71 -6.14 3.45
N VAL A 332 11.14 -6.29 2.20
CA VAL A 332 10.32 -6.75 1.07
C VAL A 332 10.73 -8.17 0.71
N GLY A 333 9.79 -9.11 0.74
CA GLY A 333 10.04 -10.53 0.52
C GLY A 333 9.11 -11.17 -0.51
N CYS A 334 9.57 -12.29 -1.05
CA CYS A 334 8.78 -13.21 -1.86
C CYS A 334 8.97 -14.64 -1.37
N LEU A 335 7.91 -15.30 -0.89
CA LEU A 335 7.93 -16.69 -0.44
C LEU A 335 7.20 -17.57 -1.45
N LEU A 336 7.92 -18.53 -2.03
CA LEU A 336 7.41 -19.52 -2.96
C LEU A 336 7.09 -20.82 -2.21
N ALA A 337 5.85 -20.97 -1.74
CA ALA A 337 5.35 -22.17 -1.06
C ALA A 337 4.53 -23.04 -2.04
N VAL A 338 5.21 -23.47 -3.09
CA VAL A 338 4.67 -24.21 -4.25
C VAL A 338 5.50 -25.47 -4.50
N GLN A 339 5.00 -26.39 -5.33
CA GLN A 339 5.80 -27.52 -5.78
C GLN A 339 6.95 -27.04 -6.67
N ASP A 340 8.19 -27.45 -6.33
CA ASP A 340 9.43 -27.07 -7.02
C ASP A 340 9.60 -25.54 -7.22
N PRO A 341 9.89 -24.76 -6.15
CA PRO A 341 10.06 -23.31 -6.24
C PRO A 341 11.09 -22.85 -7.28
N ALA A 342 12.12 -23.67 -7.55
CA ALA A 342 13.16 -23.36 -8.52
C ALA A 342 12.63 -23.24 -9.96
N SER A 343 11.50 -23.90 -10.25
CA SER A 343 10.82 -23.84 -11.55
C SER A 343 10.12 -22.50 -11.83
N PHE A 344 9.97 -21.63 -10.83
CA PHE A 344 9.46 -20.26 -10.99
C PHE A 344 10.59 -19.29 -11.34
N ALA A 345 11.26 -19.56 -12.47
CA ALA A 345 12.48 -18.88 -12.87
C ALA A 345 12.23 -17.40 -13.20
N ASN A 346 11.15 -17.07 -13.91
CA ASN A 346 10.84 -15.68 -14.26
C ASN A 346 10.45 -14.89 -13.00
N THR A 347 9.71 -15.49 -12.08
CA THR A 347 9.36 -14.90 -10.78
C THR A 347 10.60 -14.57 -9.95
N ARG A 348 11.53 -15.53 -9.81
CA ARG A 348 12.81 -15.32 -9.10
C ARG A 348 13.69 -14.26 -9.76
N LEU A 349 13.73 -14.24 -11.09
CA LEU A 349 14.46 -13.20 -11.82
C LEU A 349 13.81 -11.82 -11.66
N ALA A 350 12.49 -11.72 -11.60
CA ALA A 350 11.77 -10.49 -11.33
C ALA A 350 12.09 -9.97 -9.92
N TYR A 351 12.04 -10.83 -8.89
CA TYR A 351 12.46 -10.47 -7.53
C TYR A 351 13.90 -9.92 -7.52
N ARG A 352 14.83 -10.62 -8.18
CA ARG A 352 16.24 -10.18 -8.26
C ARG A 352 16.38 -8.77 -8.87
N ARG A 353 15.62 -8.47 -9.92
CA ARG A 353 15.73 -7.16 -10.60
C ARG A 353 15.04 -6.04 -9.85
N SER A 354 13.89 -6.33 -9.24
CA SER A 354 12.97 -5.31 -8.72
C SER A 354 13.00 -5.15 -7.21
N VAL A 355 13.69 -6.05 -6.49
CA VAL A 355 13.87 -6.01 -5.04
C VAL A 355 15.35 -6.16 -4.66
N GLU A 356 16.01 -7.26 -5.07
CA GLU A 356 17.40 -7.56 -4.64
C GLU A 356 18.44 -6.53 -5.11
N ASN A 357 18.39 -6.13 -6.39
CA ASN A 357 19.44 -5.26 -6.94
C ASN A 357 19.22 -3.79 -6.60
N PHE A 358 17.96 -3.36 -6.61
CA PHE A 358 17.50 -2.01 -6.28
C PHE A 358 16.00 -2.07 -6.03
N GLY A 359 15.61 -2.06 -4.76
CA GLY A 359 14.24 -2.33 -4.34
C GLY A 359 13.47 -1.11 -3.85
N PRO A 360 12.22 -1.31 -3.41
CA PRO A 360 11.41 -0.28 -2.78
C PRO A 360 12.08 0.40 -1.57
N ASP A 361 12.84 -0.34 -0.75
CA ASP A 361 13.54 0.21 0.42
C ASP A 361 14.71 1.13 0.03
N ASP A 362 15.46 0.76 -1.02
CA ASP A 362 16.55 1.59 -1.56
C ASP A 362 15.99 2.88 -2.16
N PHE A 363 14.93 2.77 -2.98
CA PHE A 363 14.27 3.92 -3.56
C PHE A 363 13.73 4.85 -2.48
N PHE A 364 13.08 4.32 -1.45
CA PHE A 364 12.58 5.14 -0.34
C PHE A 364 13.72 5.83 0.42
N SER A 365 14.83 5.12 0.68
CA SER A 365 16.01 5.70 1.31
C SER A 365 16.61 6.85 0.47
N LEU A 366 16.65 6.70 -0.85
CA LEU A 366 17.09 7.75 -1.76
C LEU A 366 16.08 8.90 -1.85
N LYS A 367 14.78 8.62 -1.83
CA LYS A 367 13.71 9.62 -1.84
C LYS A 367 13.80 10.52 -0.61
N LEU A 368 13.96 9.96 0.59
CA LEU A 368 14.14 10.75 1.81
C LEU A 368 15.32 11.73 1.75
N TRP A 369 16.35 11.41 0.96
CA TRP A 369 17.44 12.34 0.67
C TRP A 369 17.05 13.33 -0.43
N ALA A 370 16.50 12.85 -1.55
CA ALA A 370 16.12 13.66 -2.71
C ALA A 370 15.10 14.75 -2.35
N ASP A 371 14.10 14.43 -1.51
CA ASP A 371 13.08 15.38 -1.03
C ASP A 371 13.71 16.60 -0.35
N LYS A 372 14.83 16.41 0.36
CA LYS A 372 15.55 17.49 1.05
C LYS A 372 16.41 18.33 0.12
N GLN A 373 16.54 17.94 -1.14
CA GLN A 373 17.42 18.58 -2.12
C GLN A 373 16.64 19.18 -3.29
N ILE A 374 15.30 19.08 -3.30
CA ILE A 374 14.43 19.54 -4.40
C ILE A 374 14.78 20.96 -4.83
N GLU A 375 14.91 21.90 -3.89
CA GLU A 375 15.17 23.32 -4.18
C GLU A 375 16.49 23.57 -4.92
N ASP A 376 17.47 22.66 -4.77
CA ASP A 376 18.78 22.75 -5.41
C ASP A 376 18.87 21.96 -6.72
N MET A 377 17.85 21.16 -7.06
CA MET A 377 17.86 20.34 -8.28
C MET A 377 17.56 21.17 -9.54
N HIS A 378 18.14 20.76 -10.65
CA HIS A 378 17.79 21.20 -12.00
C HIS A 378 16.68 20.31 -12.59
N LEU A 379 16.02 20.80 -13.65
CA LEU A 379 14.85 20.13 -14.23
C LEU A 379 15.18 18.71 -14.70
N GLN A 380 16.30 18.51 -15.39
CA GLN A 380 16.75 17.19 -15.80
C GLN A 380 16.93 16.20 -14.62
N GLN A 381 17.37 16.68 -13.45
CA GLN A 381 17.53 15.85 -12.26
C GLN A 381 16.16 15.47 -11.66
N LEU A 382 15.24 16.44 -11.57
CA LEU A 382 13.86 16.21 -11.13
C LEU A 382 13.16 15.17 -12.03
N LEU A 383 13.28 15.32 -13.34
CA LEU A 383 12.73 14.40 -14.34
C LEU A 383 13.34 13.00 -14.25
N ALA A 384 14.66 12.90 -14.09
CA ALA A 384 15.34 11.62 -13.94
C ALA A 384 14.91 10.88 -12.67
N PHE A 385 14.79 11.59 -11.54
CA PHE A 385 14.32 11.00 -10.29
C PHE A 385 12.84 10.61 -10.38
N TRP A 386 12.02 11.42 -11.03
CA TRP A 386 10.60 11.09 -11.24
C TRP A 386 10.42 9.80 -12.06
N ARG A 387 11.22 9.62 -13.13
CA ARG A 387 11.25 8.37 -13.90
C ARG A 387 11.71 7.17 -13.07
N LEU A 388 12.71 7.36 -12.20
CA LEU A 388 13.19 6.32 -11.29
C LEU A 388 12.08 5.85 -10.35
N GLY A 389 11.29 6.79 -9.81
CA GLY A 389 10.10 6.54 -9.00
C GLY A 389 8.85 6.11 -9.78
N ARG A 390 8.99 5.80 -11.07
CA ARG A 390 7.88 5.40 -11.96
C ARG A 390 6.75 6.44 -12.05
N TYR A 391 7.14 7.70 -12.18
CA TYR A 391 6.22 8.84 -12.30
C TYR A 391 5.30 9.00 -11.08
N ASP A 392 5.86 8.84 -9.88
CA ASP A 392 5.15 9.00 -8.62
C ASP A 392 4.48 10.38 -8.45
N ALA A 393 3.22 10.36 -8.02
CA ALA A 393 2.43 11.57 -7.83
C ALA A 393 2.87 12.40 -6.64
N GLU A 394 3.36 11.76 -5.58
CA GLU A 394 3.86 12.49 -4.41
C GLU A 394 5.14 13.25 -4.74
N TRP A 395 6.07 12.64 -5.49
CA TRP A 395 7.24 13.35 -6.00
C TRP A 395 6.87 14.56 -6.86
N PHE A 396 5.90 14.44 -7.77
CA PHE A 396 5.43 15.57 -8.58
C PHE A 396 4.86 16.69 -7.71
N ALA A 397 3.96 16.35 -6.78
CA ALA A 397 3.35 17.33 -5.86
C ALA A 397 4.43 18.08 -5.04
N GLN A 398 5.42 17.36 -4.51
CA GLN A 398 6.49 17.96 -3.70
C GLN A 398 7.46 18.81 -4.53
N SER A 399 7.70 18.45 -5.80
CA SER A 399 8.64 19.16 -6.67
C SER A 399 7.98 20.22 -7.58
N GLY A 400 6.65 20.30 -7.64
CA GLY A 400 5.89 21.14 -8.57
C GLY A 400 6.31 22.61 -8.55
N ARG A 401 6.48 23.20 -7.35
CA ARG A 401 6.94 24.59 -7.20
C ARG A 401 8.33 24.82 -7.83
N ARG A 402 9.24 23.88 -7.63
CA ARG A 402 10.59 23.96 -8.21
C ARG A 402 10.55 23.80 -9.72
N ILE A 403 9.74 22.86 -10.21
CA ILE A 403 9.51 22.66 -11.65
C ILE A 403 9.03 23.97 -12.28
N SER A 404 7.97 24.60 -11.74
CA SER A 404 7.45 25.89 -12.21
C SER A 404 8.53 26.98 -12.24
N THR A 405 9.35 27.10 -11.17
CA THR A 405 10.45 28.09 -11.12
C THR A 405 11.50 27.89 -12.22
N LEU A 406 11.65 26.67 -12.73
CA LEU A 406 12.60 26.32 -13.79
C LEU A 406 12.00 26.39 -15.20
N MET A 407 10.68 26.56 -15.34
CA MET A 407 9.99 26.59 -16.65
C MET A 407 10.49 27.67 -17.61
N PRO A 408 10.87 28.89 -17.18
CA PRO A 408 11.39 29.90 -18.10
C PRO A 408 12.68 29.48 -18.83
N GLU A 409 13.46 28.58 -18.23
CA GLU A 409 14.72 28.07 -18.80
C GLU A 409 14.57 26.66 -19.40
N ALA A 410 13.38 26.04 -19.28
CA ALA A 410 13.14 24.68 -19.74
C ALA A 410 13.17 24.57 -21.27
N THR A 411 13.86 23.56 -21.77
CA THR A 411 13.89 23.22 -23.19
C THR A 411 12.58 22.59 -23.66
N ASP A 412 12.32 22.63 -24.97
CA ASP A 412 11.14 21.98 -25.55
C ASP A 412 11.13 20.46 -25.29
N GLU A 413 12.31 19.83 -25.27
CA GLU A 413 12.45 18.40 -24.93
C GLU A 413 12.05 18.12 -23.47
N GLU A 414 12.47 18.96 -22.52
CA GLU A 414 12.08 18.82 -21.11
C GLU A 414 10.58 19.06 -20.91
N LYS A 415 9.98 20.00 -21.65
CA LYS A 415 8.53 20.22 -21.64
C LYS A 415 7.77 19.00 -22.17
N LEU A 416 8.24 18.37 -23.24
CA LEU A 416 7.65 17.12 -23.75
C LEU A 416 7.79 15.96 -22.75
N ASP A 417 8.95 15.86 -22.08
CA ASP A 417 9.18 14.88 -21.01
C ASP A 417 8.24 15.09 -19.82
N LEU A 418 8.00 16.34 -19.42
CA LEU A 418 7.02 16.69 -18.38
C LEU A 418 5.60 16.26 -18.76
N GLN A 419 5.15 16.62 -19.97
CA GLN A 419 3.82 16.22 -20.45
C GLN A 419 3.65 14.70 -20.49
N LEU A 420 4.65 13.98 -21.00
CA LEU A 420 4.64 12.52 -21.00
C LEU A 420 4.58 11.95 -19.58
N GLY A 421 5.36 12.53 -18.66
CA GLY A 421 5.37 12.14 -17.26
C GLY A 421 4.03 12.37 -16.57
N ILE A 422 3.39 13.51 -16.80
CA ILE A 422 2.07 13.86 -16.28
C ILE A 422 1.03 12.82 -16.72
N ARG A 423 0.99 12.48 -18.03
CA ARG A 423 0.04 11.48 -18.53
C ARG A 423 0.27 10.10 -17.91
N ARG A 424 1.52 9.69 -17.73
CA ARG A 424 1.87 8.41 -17.09
C ARG A 424 1.49 8.39 -15.61
N MET A 425 1.86 9.43 -14.87
CA MET A 425 1.47 9.60 -13.46
C MET A 425 -0.06 9.51 -13.32
N TRP A 426 -0.80 10.31 -14.10
CA TRP A 426 -2.25 10.41 -14.00
C TRP A 426 -2.96 9.09 -14.30
N SER A 427 -2.45 8.29 -15.24
CA SER A 427 -3.05 7.00 -15.62
C SER A 427 -3.08 5.95 -14.48
N SER A 428 -2.19 6.11 -13.49
CA SER A 428 -2.12 5.24 -12.31
C SER A 428 -2.53 5.94 -11.01
N TYR A 429 -2.95 7.21 -11.09
CA TYR A 429 -3.28 8.01 -9.92
C TYR A 429 -4.53 7.48 -9.20
N TYR A 430 -4.43 7.35 -7.89
CA TYR A 430 -5.49 6.90 -7.01
C TYR A 430 -5.77 7.99 -5.98
N VAL A 431 -6.93 8.63 -6.09
CA VAL A 431 -7.34 9.72 -5.21
C VAL A 431 -7.61 9.17 -3.81
N LEU A 432 -6.91 9.69 -2.82
CA LEU A 432 -7.19 9.39 -1.41
C LEU A 432 -8.29 10.31 -0.87
N GLU A 433 -8.89 9.96 0.27
CA GLU A 433 -9.90 10.82 0.92
C GLU A 433 -9.33 12.19 1.33
N GLN A 434 -8.02 12.25 1.59
CA GLN A 434 -7.29 13.51 1.66
C GLN A 434 -7.12 14.08 0.26
N LYS A 435 -8.00 15.01 -0.12
CA LYS A 435 -7.96 15.69 -1.42
C LYS A 435 -6.78 16.67 -1.48
N TYR A 436 -5.62 16.17 -1.88
CA TYR A 436 -4.64 17.01 -2.55
C TYR A 436 -5.11 17.21 -3.99
N ASP A 437 -5.27 18.46 -4.43
CA ASP A 437 -5.76 18.75 -5.78
C ASP A 437 -4.62 18.66 -6.79
N LEU A 438 -4.23 17.42 -7.11
CA LEU A 438 -3.20 17.15 -8.12
C LEU A 438 -3.63 17.64 -9.51
N ALA A 439 -4.94 17.65 -9.80
CA ALA A 439 -5.46 18.10 -11.08
C ALA A 439 -5.20 19.61 -11.26
N LEU A 440 -5.38 20.40 -10.20
CA LEU A 440 -5.04 21.81 -10.20
C LEU A 440 -3.55 22.05 -10.52
N ASP A 441 -2.64 21.39 -9.81
CA ASP A 441 -1.20 21.55 -10.04
C ASP A 441 -0.79 21.18 -11.46
N ILE A 442 -1.32 20.07 -11.98
CA ILE A 442 -1.09 19.65 -13.36
C ILE A 442 -1.62 20.71 -14.33
N GLY A 443 -2.85 21.16 -14.13
CA GLY A 443 -3.52 22.13 -14.99
C GLY A 443 -2.76 23.45 -15.05
N MET A 444 -2.31 23.96 -13.91
CA MET A 444 -1.53 25.20 -13.81
C MET A 444 -0.15 25.05 -14.46
N LEU A 445 0.56 23.93 -14.25
CA LEU A 445 1.86 23.73 -14.89
C LEU A 445 1.72 23.61 -16.42
N LEU A 446 0.71 22.89 -16.91
CA LEU A 446 0.43 22.79 -18.34
C LEU A 446 0.02 24.15 -18.95
N PHE A 447 -0.66 24.99 -18.18
CA PHE A 447 -0.97 26.37 -18.55
C PHE A 447 0.31 27.18 -18.77
N GLU A 448 1.26 27.12 -17.82
CA GLU A 448 2.58 27.77 -17.94
C GLU A 448 3.41 27.27 -19.14
N MET A 449 3.09 26.08 -19.65
CA MET A 449 3.74 25.45 -20.81
C MET A 449 2.99 25.70 -22.14
N ASP A 450 2.00 26.59 -22.16
CA ASP A 450 1.12 26.88 -23.29
C ASP A 450 0.37 25.64 -23.83
N GLN A 451 0.15 24.62 -22.98
CA GLN A 451 -0.57 23.40 -23.32
C GLN A 451 -2.06 23.54 -22.96
N PHE A 452 -2.72 24.49 -23.59
CA PHE A 452 -4.07 24.92 -23.20
C PHE A 452 -5.14 23.82 -23.29
N GLU A 453 -5.03 22.89 -24.25
CA GLU A 453 -5.96 21.76 -24.38
C GLU A 453 -5.91 20.81 -23.18
N GLU A 454 -4.71 20.32 -22.84
CA GLU A 454 -4.56 19.44 -21.68
C GLU A 454 -4.77 20.22 -20.36
N SER A 455 -4.28 21.46 -20.25
CA SER A 455 -4.48 22.31 -19.08
C SER A 455 -5.96 22.46 -18.75
N ARG A 456 -6.80 22.82 -19.74
CA ARG A 456 -8.25 22.95 -19.60
C ARG A 456 -8.87 21.71 -18.96
N ARG A 457 -8.52 20.52 -19.46
CA ARG A 457 -9.07 19.25 -18.97
C ARG A 457 -8.80 19.06 -17.48
N TYR A 458 -7.56 19.24 -17.03
CA TYR A 458 -7.21 19.03 -15.62
C TYR A 458 -7.78 20.13 -14.70
N LEU A 459 -7.82 21.39 -15.17
CA LEU A 459 -8.47 22.46 -14.40
C LEU A 459 -9.99 22.24 -14.27
N GLU A 460 -10.65 21.73 -15.32
CA GLU A 460 -12.07 21.35 -15.24
C GLU A 460 -12.29 20.17 -14.27
N ASP A 461 -11.41 19.17 -14.27
CA ASP A 461 -11.45 18.05 -13.32
C ASP A 461 -11.27 18.54 -11.86
N SER A 462 -10.36 19.50 -11.63
CA SER A 462 -10.17 20.15 -10.32
C SER A 462 -11.45 20.88 -9.86
N VAL A 463 -12.02 21.74 -10.72
CA VAL A 463 -13.26 22.49 -10.42
C VAL A 463 -14.42 21.52 -10.13
N ALA A 464 -14.55 20.44 -10.89
CA ALA A 464 -15.61 19.44 -10.69
C ALA A 464 -15.44 18.64 -9.39
N ALA A 465 -14.20 18.44 -8.92
CA ALA A 465 -13.90 17.70 -7.71
C ALA A 465 -13.86 18.58 -6.43
N ALA A 466 -13.85 19.90 -6.58
CA ALA A 466 -13.70 20.85 -5.49
C ALA A 466 -14.87 20.77 -4.49
N ALA A 467 -14.53 20.75 -3.19
CA ALA A 467 -15.53 20.81 -2.11
C ALA A 467 -15.89 22.26 -1.74
N GLU A 468 -14.99 23.19 -2.05
CA GLU A 468 -15.12 24.63 -1.83
C GLU A 468 -15.06 25.35 -3.19
N LEU A 469 -15.43 26.63 -3.22
CA LEU A 469 -15.32 27.43 -4.43
C LEU A 469 -13.84 27.53 -4.85
N PRO A 470 -13.49 27.19 -6.10
CA PRO A 470 -12.13 27.35 -6.63
C PRO A 470 -11.68 28.81 -6.63
N ASP A 471 -10.36 29.01 -6.50
CA ASP A 471 -9.73 30.32 -6.58
C ASP A 471 -10.10 31.03 -7.91
N PRO A 472 -10.42 32.34 -7.90
CA PRO A 472 -10.77 33.10 -9.11
C PRO A 472 -9.75 32.95 -10.25
N MET A 473 -8.47 32.79 -9.90
CA MET A 473 -7.39 32.59 -10.86
C MET A 473 -7.57 31.31 -11.69
N VAL A 474 -8.15 30.25 -11.12
CA VAL A 474 -8.43 28.99 -11.84
C VAL A 474 -9.44 29.23 -12.96
N TYR A 475 -10.50 30.00 -12.67
CA TYR A 475 -11.49 30.38 -13.66
C TYR A 475 -10.91 31.29 -14.74
N TYR A 476 -10.04 32.22 -14.37
CA TYR A 476 -9.33 33.06 -15.33
C TYR A 476 -8.41 32.23 -16.26
N CYS A 477 -7.64 31.28 -15.72
CA CYS A 477 -6.86 30.33 -16.52
C CYS A 477 -7.74 29.51 -17.48
N LEU A 478 -8.85 28.96 -16.98
CA LEU A 478 -9.82 28.23 -17.81
C LEU A 478 -10.38 29.08 -18.95
N ALA A 479 -10.65 30.36 -18.70
CA ALA A 479 -11.10 31.28 -19.73
C ALA A 479 -10.04 31.46 -20.83
N ILE A 480 -8.77 31.67 -20.46
CA ILE A 480 -7.68 31.76 -21.43
C ILE A 480 -7.56 30.45 -22.22
N CYS A 481 -7.61 29.29 -21.56
CA CYS A 481 -7.58 28.01 -22.26
C CYS A 481 -8.72 27.89 -23.29
N CYS A 482 -9.92 28.40 -22.97
CA CYS A 482 -11.04 28.39 -23.90
C CYS A 482 -10.81 29.34 -25.08
N LEU A 483 -10.25 30.54 -24.84
CA LEU A 483 -9.93 31.50 -25.91
C LEU A 483 -8.91 30.97 -26.90
N GLU A 484 -7.85 30.32 -26.41
CA GLU A 484 -6.83 29.67 -27.25
C GLU A 484 -7.39 28.48 -28.06
N GLN A 485 -8.58 27.99 -27.69
CA GLN A 485 -9.34 26.96 -28.39
C GLN A 485 -10.52 27.52 -29.20
N GLU A 486 -10.62 28.85 -29.33
CA GLU A 486 -11.72 29.56 -30.02
C GLU A 486 -13.12 29.29 -29.43
N ASP A 487 -13.20 28.88 -28.15
CA ASP A 487 -14.43 28.61 -27.40
C ASP A 487 -14.85 29.84 -26.58
N ASN A 488 -15.27 30.89 -27.28
CA ASN A 488 -15.61 32.20 -26.70
C ASN A 488 -16.80 32.14 -25.73
N ASP A 489 -17.73 31.20 -25.94
CA ASP A 489 -18.91 31.03 -25.09
C ASP A 489 -18.48 30.55 -23.69
N ARG A 490 -17.67 29.49 -23.61
CA ARG A 490 -17.17 28.99 -22.31
C ARG A 490 -16.15 29.94 -21.69
N ALA A 491 -15.34 30.62 -22.49
CA ALA A 491 -14.46 31.68 -21.99
C ALA A 491 -15.26 32.77 -21.26
N THR A 492 -16.36 33.23 -21.86
CA THR A 492 -17.25 34.23 -21.28
C THR A 492 -17.88 33.77 -19.95
N GLU A 493 -18.26 32.49 -19.86
CA GLU A 493 -18.80 31.91 -18.63
C GLU A 493 -17.76 31.92 -17.51
N TYR A 494 -16.55 31.45 -17.78
CA TYR A 494 -15.47 31.40 -16.79
C TYR A 494 -15.01 32.80 -16.34
N LEU A 495 -14.93 33.78 -17.25
CA LEU A 495 -14.61 35.16 -16.89
C LEU A 495 -15.65 35.78 -15.95
N LYS A 496 -16.94 35.48 -16.17
CA LYS A 496 -18.00 35.91 -15.25
C LYS A 496 -17.86 35.26 -13.89
N GLN A 497 -17.57 33.96 -13.83
CA GLN A 497 -17.33 33.26 -12.56
C GLN A 497 -16.13 33.82 -11.79
N ALA A 498 -15.04 34.18 -12.49
CA ALA A 498 -13.90 34.85 -11.87
C ALA A 498 -14.30 36.23 -11.30
N LEU A 499 -14.98 37.07 -12.08
CA LEU A 499 -15.40 38.42 -11.67
C LEU A 499 -16.52 38.45 -10.62
N GLU A 500 -17.33 37.40 -10.53
CA GLU A 500 -18.31 37.24 -9.45
C GLU A 500 -17.62 37.09 -8.09
N GLN A 501 -16.46 36.45 -8.07
CA GLN A 501 -15.66 36.26 -6.85
C GLN A 501 -14.68 37.42 -6.60
N GLU A 502 -14.05 37.93 -7.65
CA GLU A 502 -13.10 39.03 -7.61
C GLU A 502 -13.47 40.13 -8.62
N PRO A 503 -14.41 41.04 -8.27
CA PRO A 503 -14.90 42.07 -9.19
C PRO A 503 -13.83 43.08 -9.67
N ASP A 504 -12.74 43.20 -8.91
CA ASP A 504 -11.64 44.13 -9.19
C ASP A 504 -10.54 43.50 -10.06
N HIS A 505 -10.69 42.25 -10.53
CA HIS A 505 -9.73 41.60 -11.42
C HIS A 505 -9.70 42.31 -12.79
N GLU A 506 -8.65 43.10 -13.03
CA GLU A 506 -8.60 44.01 -14.18
C GLU A 506 -8.54 43.25 -15.51
N GLU A 507 -7.66 42.26 -15.61
CA GLU A 507 -7.42 41.48 -16.83
C GLU A 507 -8.65 40.66 -17.24
N ALA A 508 -9.33 40.01 -16.28
CA ALA A 508 -10.55 39.25 -16.55
C ALA A 508 -11.66 40.16 -17.13
N ARG A 509 -11.78 41.38 -16.59
CA ARG A 509 -12.77 42.37 -17.05
C ARG A 509 -12.41 42.92 -18.44
N GLU A 510 -11.14 43.15 -18.73
CA GLU A 510 -10.69 43.59 -20.05
C GLU A 510 -10.99 42.53 -21.12
N LEU A 511 -10.67 41.26 -20.86
CA LEU A 511 -10.98 40.15 -21.77
C LEU A 511 -12.49 40.00 -22.00
N LEU A 512 -13.29 40.09 -20.94
CA LEU A 512 -14.75 39.98 -21.05
C LEU A 512 -15.35 41.11 -21.90
N ASN A 513 -14.83 42.33 -21.76
CA ASN A 513 -15.26 43.47 -22.58
C ASN A 513 -14.84 43.32 -24.04
N ALA A 514 -13.65 42.78 -24.32
CA ALA A 514 -13.19 42.52 -25.68
C ALA A 514 -14.12 41.52 -26.39
N LEU A 515 -14.47 40.41 -25.73
CA LEU A 515 -15.40 39.41 -26.26
C LEU A 515 -16.81 39.97 -26.52
N ALA A 516 -17.28 40.88 -25.66
CA ALA A 516 -18.56 41.55 -25.86
C ALA A 516 -18.54 42.55 -27.03
N GLY A 517 -17.36 43.10 -27.37
CA GLY A 517 -17.17 44.08 -28.43
C GLY A 517 -16.94 43.50 -29.83
N GLU A 518 -16.63 42.21 -29.96
CA GLU A 518 -16.45 41.52 -31.26
C GLU A 518 -17.78 41.06 -31.89
N GLY A 519 -18.91 41.27 -31.20
CA GLY A 519 -20.25 40.88 -31.64
C GLY A 519 -21.08 41.98 -32.35
N ASP A 520 -20.51 43.16 -32.63
CA ASP A 520 -21.19 44.31 -33.28
C ASP A 520 -20.82 44.53 -34.76
#